data_AF-A0A4P7C134-F1
#
_entry.id   AF-A0A4P7C134-F1
#
_cell.length_a   1.000
_cell.length_b   1.000
_cell.length_c   1.000
_cell.angle_alpha   90.00
_cell.angle_beta   90.00
_cell.angle_gamma   90.00
#
_symmetry.space_group_name_H-M   'P 1'
#
loop_
_entity.id
_entity.type
_entity.pdbx_description
1 polymer ?
#
loop_
_entity_poly.entity_id
_entity_poly.type
_entity_poly.pdbx_seq_one_letter_code
_entity_poly.pdbx_strand_id
1 'polypeptide(L)'
;MAKKYNLSNYNPEDLLQSGHHHLWSASLLFSSHPFLFDSAGYLAHMALELVLKSWLLHENSQFVAIHSLPSLIKEIQKTDTDFSLSEREQQTLEYLSNFVELRYPSKNYPIEIGSEDIEQIYELADKIWQHLPETLVRSYENISEGKKGNRILMKRPSDIPRDLELETGIKE
;
A
#
# COMPACT_ATOMS: atom_id res chain seq x y z
N MET A 1 -12.21 -17.76 11.88
CA MET A 1 -11.34 -17.76 10.68
C MET A 1 -11.18 -16.32 10.22
N ALA A 2 -9.96 -15.91 9.83
CA ALA A 2 -9.77 -14.57 9.27
C ALA A 2 -10.48 -14.45 7.91
N LYS A 3 -11.06 -13.28 7.63
CA LYS A 3 -11.72 -13.00 6.34
C LYS A 3 -10.70 -13.11 5.21
N LYS A 4 -11.12 -13.64 4.06
CA LYS A 4 -10.31 -13.69 2.85
C LYS A 4 -10.95 -12.88 1.74
N TYR A 5 -10.12 -12.35 0.85
CA TYR A 5 -10.51 -11.65 -0.37
C TYR A 5 -9.91 -12.36 -1.58
N ASN A 6 -10.57 -12.25 -2.73
CA ASN A 6 -10.17 -12.93 -3.96
C ASN A 6 -10.46 -12.06 -5.20
N LEU A 7 -10.24 -12.64 -6.39
CA LEU A 7 -10.40 -11.97 -7.69
C LEU A 7 -11.82 -11.48 -7.99
N SER A 8 -12.84 -11.96 -7.27
CA SER A 8 -14.21 -11.41 -7.38
C SER A 8 -14.37 -10.07 -6.64
N ASN A 9 -13.42 -9.73 -5.76
CA ASN A 9 -13.48 -8.54 -4.93
C ASN A 9 -12.51 -7.45 -5.39
N TYR A 10 -11.35 -7.85 -5.93
CA TYR A 10 -10.25 -6.94 -6.29
C TYR A 10 -9.51 -7.43 -7.53
N ASN A 11 -8.88 -6.49 -8.24
CA ASN A 11 -7.91 -6.77 -9.29
C ASN A 11 -6.48 -6.56 -8.76
N PRO A 12 -5.53 -7.49 -8.99
CA PRO A 12 -4.15 -7.36 -8.53
C PRO A 12 -3.47 -6.06 -8.98
N GLU A 13 -3.58 -5.70 -10.25
CA GLU A 13 -2.94 -4.52 -10.83
C GLU A 13 -3.49 -3.20 -10.26
N ASP A 14 -4.78 -3.15 -9.91
CA ASP A 14 -5.39 -2.00 -9.23
C ASP A 14 -4.86 -1.86 -7.79
N LEU A 15 -4.61 -2.98 -7.10
CA LEU A 15 -3.98 -2.98 -5.77
C LEU A 15 -2.52 -2.54 -5.88
N LEU A 16 -1.78 -3.03 -6.87
CA LEU A 16 -0.38 -2.64 -7.11
C LEU A 16 -0.28 -1.14 -7.41
N GLN A 17 -1.12 -0.64 -8.31
CA GLN A 17 -1.21 0.78 -8.63
C GLN A 17 -1.54 1.61 -7.39
N SER A 18 -2.47 1.14 -6.55
CA SER A 18 -2.82 1.83 -5.31
C SER A 18 -1.64 1.86 -4.33
N GLY A 19 -0.93 0.75 -4.17
CA GLY A 19 0.29 0.67 -3.35
C GLY A 19 1.36 1.66 -3.82
N HIS A 20 1.67 1.67 -5.12
CA HIS A 20 2.63 2.60 -5.72
C HIS A 20 2.23 4.07 -5.48
N HIS A 21 0.96 4.43 -5.69
CA HIS A 21 0.48 5.78 -5.42
C HIS A 21 0.55 6.16 -3.93
N HIS A 22 0.34 5.22 -3.02
CA HIS A 22 0.49 5.46 -1.58
C HIS A 22 1.95 5.69 -1.19
N LEU A 23 2.89 4.93 -1.77
CA LEU A 23 4.32 5.13 -1.54
C LEU A 23 4.77 6.50 -2.04
N TRP A 24 4.34 6.89 -3.24
CA TRP A 24 4.61 8.22 -3.78
C TRP A 24 4.00 9.34 -2.91
N SER A 25 2.78 9.14 -2.42
CA SER A 25 2.15 10.11 -1.51
C SER A 25 2.92 10.21 -0.18
N ALA A 26 3.38 9.09 0.37
CA ALA A 26 4.18 9.06 1.59
C ALA A 26 5.46 9.88 1.43
N SER A 27 6.18 9.74 0.32
CA SER A 27 7.43 10.47 0.10
C SER A 27 7.24 11.98 -0.04
N LEU A 28 6.15 12.42 -0.67
CA LEU A 28 5.78 13.83 -0.69
C LEU A 28 5.54 14.38 0.72
N LEU A 29 4.89 13.61 1.60
CA LEU A 29 4.63 14.03 2.98
C LEU A 29 5.89 14.05 3.85
N PHE A 30 6.75 13.03 3.76
CA PHE A 30 8.05 13.01 4.43
C PHE A 30 8.94 14.20 4.02
N SER A 31 8.84 14.62 2.75
CA SER A 31 9.60 15.76 2.23
C SER A 31 8.98 17.12 2.55
N SER A 32 7.80 17.17 3.17
CA SER A 32 7.03 18.41 3.34
C SER A 32 7.19 19.03 4.73
N HIS A 33 6.73 18.36 5.79
CA HIS A 33 6.76 18.93 7.15
C HIS A 33 6.64 17.83 8.22
N PRO A 34 7.34 17.93 9.39
CA PRO A 34 7.30 16.92 10.44
C PRO A 34 5.90 16.56 10.97
N PHE A 35 4.98 17.52 11.02
CA PHE A 35 3.57 17.28 11.40
C PHE A 35 2.82 16.30 10.47
N LEU A 36 3.39 15.95 9.32
CA LEU A 36 2.80 15.04 8.36
C LEU A 36 3.43 13.64 8.44
N PHE A 37 4.45 13.42 9.28
CA PHE A 37 5.20 12.15 9.31
C PHE A 37 4.33 10.97 9.73
N ASP A 38 3.43 11.11 10.70
CA ASP A 38 2.49 10.03 11.07
C ASP A 38 1.64 9.57 9.87
N SER A 39 1.16 10.54 9.08
CA SER A 39 0.40 10.26 7.86
C SER A 39 1.29 9.64 6.78
N ALA A 40 2.53 10.12 6.65
CA ALA A 40 3.51 9.57 5.72
C ALA A 40 3.84 8.11 6.04
N GLY A 41 4.14 7.80 7.30
CA GLY A 41 4.41 6.46 7.80
C GLY A 41 3.23 5.52 7.61
N TYR A 42 2.01 5.98 7.95
CA TYR A 42 0.81 5.17 7.71
C TYR A 42 0.61 4.86 6.22
N LEU A 43 0.83 5.84 5.33
CA LEU A 43 0.74 5.63 3.89
C LEU A 43 1.83 4.69 3.38
N ALA A 44 3.05 4.76 3.90
CA ALA A 44 4.13 3.82 3.58
C ALA A 44 3.78 2.37 3.98
N HIS A 45 3.19 2.19 5.17
CA HIS A 45 2.67 0.89 5.60
C HIS A 45 1.60 0.37 4.63
N MET A 46 0.59 1.19 4.35
CA MET A 46 -0.49 0.85 3.42
C MET A 46 0.04 0.53 2.02
N ALA A 47 1.08 1.23 1.58
CA ALA A 47 1.71 0.98 0.29
C ALA A 47 2.26 -0.44 0.19
N LEU A 48 3.13 -0.85 1.12
CA LEU A 48 3.67 -2.20 1.12
C LEU A 48 2.59 -3.26 1.36
N GLU A 49 1.62 -2.99 2.24
CA GLU A 49 0.51 -3.91 2.46
C GLU A 49 -0.23 -4.24 1.15
N LEU A 50 -0.52 -3.20 0.34
CA LEU A 50 -1.23 -3.36 -0.93
C LEU A 50 -0.36 -4.02 -2.01
N VAL A 51 0.94 -3.71 -2.07
CA VAL A 51 1.88 -4.39 -2.97
C VAL A 51 1.94 -5.89 -2.65
N LEU A 52 2.11 -6.26 -1.38
CA LEU A 52 2.18 -7.67 -0.96
C LEU A 52 0.85 -8.39 -1.18
N LYS A 53 -0.28 -7.73 -0.92
CA LYS A 53 -1.61 -8.30 -1.21
C LYS A 53 -1.88 -8.45 -2.70
N SER A 54 -1.38 -7.52 -3.53
CA SER A 54 -1.42 -7.65 -4.99
C SER A 54 -0.67 -8.90 -5.45
N TRP A 55 0.56 -9.09 -4.95
CA TRP A 55 1.35 -10.30 -5.23
C TRP A 55 0.61 -11.57 -4.82
N LEU A 56 0.14 -11.66 -3.57
CA LEU A 56 -0.62 -12.82 -3.10
C LEU A 56 -1.89 -13.07 -3.92
N LEU A 57 -2.61 -12.01 -4.30
CA LEU A 57 -3.80 -12.13 -5.14
C LEU A 57 -3.47 -12.64 -6.53
N HIS A 58 -2.36 -12.21 -7.12
CA HIS A 58 -1.89 -12.66 -8.44
C HIS A 58 -1.54 -14.15 -8.42
N GLU A 59 -0.71 -14.57 -7.48
CA GLU A 59 -0.19 -15.95 -7.42
C GLU A 59 -1.24 -16.94 -6.88
N ASN A 60 -1.98 -16.55 -5.84
CA ASN A 60 -2.84 -17.47 -5.09
C ASN A 60 -4.34 -17.25 -5.34
N SER A 61 -4.70 -16.30 -6.20
CA SER A 61 -6.08 -15.85 -6.43
C SER A 61 -6.81 -15.36 -5.17
N GLN A 62 -6.11 -15.21 -4.05
CA GLN A 62 -6.68 -14.77 -2.77
C GLN A 62 -5.61 -14.22 -1.81
N PHE A 63 -6.04 -13.42 -0.83
CA PHE A 63 -5.23 -13.03 0.33
C PHE A 63 -6.09 -12.96 1.60
N VAL A 64 -5.44 -13.01 2.76
CA VAL A 64 -6.10 -12.88 4.06
C VAL A 64 -6.20 -11.39 4.44
N ALA A 65 -7.32 -10.99 5.04
CA ALA A 65 -7.58 -9.64 5.55
C ALA A 65 -6.77 -9.32 6.82
N ILE A 66 -5.43 -9.36 6.72
CA ILE A 66 -4.49 -8.97 7.77
C ILE A 66 -3.70 -7.74 7.34
N HIS A 67 -3.15 -7.01 8.32
CA HIS A 67 -2.34 -5.81 8.12
C HIS A 67 -0.85 -6.02 8.48
N SER A 68 -0.51 -7.18 9.06
CA SER A 68 0.87 -7.50 9.44
C SER A 68 1.72 -7.77 8.19
N LEU A 69 2.68 -6.89 7.91
CA LEU A 69 3.61 -7.07 6.78
C LEU A 69 4.47 -8.34 6.92
N PRO A 70 5.04 -8.67 8.10
CA PRO A 70 5.75 -9.94 8.30
C PRO A 70 4.89 -11.17 8.01
N SER A 71 3.60 -11.11 8.34
CA SER A 71 2.68 -12.21 8.06
C SER A 71 2.41 -12.36 6.56
N LEU A 72 2.27 -11.24 5.82
CA LEU A 72 2.09 -11.28 4.37
C LEU A 72 3.33 -11.83 3.65
N ILE A 73 4.55 -11.42 4.06
CA ILE A 73 5.80 -11.98 3.54
C ILE A 73 5.89 -13.48 3.78
N LYS A 74 5.54 -13.96 4.98
CA LYS A 74 5.49 -15.40 5.26
C LYS A 74 4.50 -16.16 4.37
N GLU A 75 3.39 -15.56 3.96
CA GLU A 75 2.48 -16.19 3.00
C GLU A 75 3.08 -16.25 1.59
N ILE A 76 3.79 -15.19 1.15
CA ILE A 76 4.49 -15.18 -0.15
C ILE A 76 5.58 -16.26 -0.18
N GLN A 77 6.37 -16.36 0.90
CA GLN A 77 7.46 -17.34 1.01
C GLN A 77 7.01 -18.80 1.01
N LYS A 78 5.72 -19.08 1.22
CA LYS A 78 5.17 -20.44 1.06
C LYS A 78 5.04 -20.86 -0.39
N THR A 79 4.97 -19.89 -1.32
CA THR A 79 4.73 -20.12 -2.74
C THR A 79 5.91 -19.71 -3.60
N ASP A 80 6.65 -18.69 -3.20
CA ASP A 80 7.91 -18.27 -3.80
C ASP A 80 9.05 -18.51 -2.81
N THR A 81 9.79 -19.61 -3.02
CA THR A 81 10.90 -20.00 -2.13
C THR A 81 12.18 -19.20 -2.37
N ASP A 82 12.27 -18.50 -3.50
CA ASP A 82 13.47 -17.75 -3.89
C ASP A 82 13.43 -16.33 -3.29
N PHE A 83 12.24 -15.82 -3.02
CA PHE A 83 12.06 -14.54 -2.34
C PHE A 83 12.50 -14.57 -0.87
N SER A 84 13.53 -13.79 -0.57
CA SER A 84 14.05 -13.61 0.79
C SER A 84 14.45 -12.17 1.05
N LEU A 85 14.29 -11.76 2.31
CA LEU A 85 14.76 -10.49 2.84
C LEU A 85 16.04 -10.74 3.64
N SER A 86 16.99 -9.82 3.53
CA SER A 86 18.13 -9.71 4.44
C SER A 86 17.68 -9.37 5.85
N GLU A 87 18.57 -9.52 6.83
CA GLU A 87 18.28 -9.16 8.22
C GLU A 87 17.87 -7.70 8.38
N ARG A 88 18.54 -6.78 7.68
CA ARG A 88 18.19 -5.35 7.69
C ARG A 88 16.80 -5.10 7.11
N GLU A 89 16.49 -5.68 5.96
CA GLU A 89 15.17 -5.55 5.33
C GLU A 89 14.05 -6.14 6.21
N GLN A 90 14.32 -7.25 6.90
CA GLN A 90 13.41 -7.86 7.85
C GLN A 90 13.13 -6.93 9.06
N GLN A 91 14.17 -6.28 9.59
CA GLN A 91 14.04 -5.30 10.67
C GLN A 91 13.23 -4.07 10.22
N THR A 92 13.52 -3.54 9.03
CA THR A 92 12.76 -2.43 8.43
C THR A 92 11.29 -2.81 8.24
N LEU A 93 11.01 -4.02 7.75
CA LEU A 93 9.66 -4.54 7.57
C LEU A 93 8.89 -4.62 8.90
N GLU A 94 9.53 -5.13 9.95
CA GLU A 94 8.93 -5.23 11.29
C GLU A 94 8.64 -3.85 11.88
N TYR A 95 9.59 -2.92 11.76
CA TYR A 95 9.41 -1.54 12.19
C TYR A 95 8.26 -0.84 11.46
N LEU A 96 8.25 -0.90 10.12
CA LEU A 96 7.18 -0.35 9.27
C LEU A 96 5.82 -1.04 9.52
N SER A 97 5.81 -2.31 9.94
CA SER A 97 4.55 -2.99 10.30
C SER A 97 3.84 -2.33 11.48
N ASN A 98 4.56 -1.62 12.36
CA ASN A 98 3.97 -0.90 13.48
C ASN A 98 3.28 0.40 13.03
N PHE A 99 3.61 0.95 11.86
CA PHE A 99 3.07 2.23 11.38
C PHE A 99 1.57 2.17 11.09
N VAL A 100 0.96 0.98 11.06
CA VAL A 100 -0.50 0.80 11.06
C VAL A 100 -1.19 1.48 12.26
N GLU A 101 -0.49 1.60 13.39
CA GLU A 101 -0.97 2.19 14.64
C GLU A 101 -0.81 3.71 14.68
N LEU A 102 -0.08 4.34 13.75
CA LEU A 102 0.08 5.81 13.69
C LEU A 102 -1.26 6.57 13.49
N ARG A 103 -2.33 5.85 13.09
CA ARG A 103 -3.69 6.41 13.04
C ARG A 103 -4.26 6.77 14.42
N TYR A 104 -3.76 6.13 15.47
CA TYR A 104 -4.25 6.28 16.83
C TYR A 104 -3.06 6.46 17.79
N PRO A 105 -2.69 7.70 18.15
CA PRO A 105 -1.52 7.94 18.97
C PRO A 105 -1.63 7.22 20.32
N SER A 106 -0.70 6.30 20.57
CA SER A 106 -0.62 5.54 21.81
C SER A 106 0.25 6.26 22.84
N LYS A 107 -0.31 6.52 24.02
CA LYS A 107 0.45 7.14 25.12
C LYS A 107 1.51 6.23 25.73
N ASN A 108 1.26 4.92 25.70
CA ASN A 108 2.12 3.94 26.37
C ASN A 108 3.21 3.39 25.42
N TYR A 109 2.96 3.47 24.12
CA TYR A 109 3.82 2.92 23.07
C TYR A 109 3.89 3.91 21.90
N PRO A 110 4.51 5.09 22.10
CA PRO A 110 4.71 6.02 20.99
C PRO A 110 5.60 5.37 19.93
N ILE A 111 5.27 5.62 18.67
CA ILE A 111 6.10 5.21 17.53
C ILE A 111 6.79 6.48 17.08
N GLU A 112 8.11 6.53 17.28
CA GLU A 112 8.94 7.60 16.71
C GLU A 112 9.09 7.35 15.21
N ILE A 113 9.05 8.44 14.43
CA ILE A 113 9.19 8.41 12.97
C ILE A 113 9.85 9.72 12.52
N GLY A 114 10.79 9.59 11.60
CA GLY A 114 11.60 10.68 11.07
C GLY A 114 11.69 10.66 9.54
N SER A 115 12.25 11.73 8.98
CA SER A 115 12.50 11.83 7.55
C SER A 115 13.55 10.82 7.07
N GLU A 116 14.44 10.39 7.94
CA GLU A 116 15.49 9.40 7.70
C GLU A 116 14.95 7.99 7.43
N ASP A 117 13.72 7.70 7.86
CA ASP A 117 13.11 6.38 7.66
C ASP A 117 12.76 6.12 6.19
N ILE A 118 12.56 7.18 5.40
CA ILE A 118 12.07 7.06 4.02
C ILE A 118 13.04 6.30 3.13
N GLU A 119 14.35 6.46 3.32
CA GLU A 119 15.38 5.78 2.52
C GLU A 119 15.28 4.26 2.70
N GLN A 120 15.21 3.79 3.96
CA GLN A 120 15.09 2.37 4.26
C GLN A 120 13.76 1.78 3.78
N ILE A 121 12.67 2.55 3.86
CA ILE A 121 11.36 2.14 3.33
C ILE A 121 11.42 1.96 1.81
N TYR A 122 12.09 2.88 1.09
CA TYR A 122 12.27 2.77 -0.36
C TYR A 122 13.17 1.59 -0.75
N GLU A 123 14.29 1.38 -0.04
CA GLU A 123 15.14 0.20 -0.26
C GLU A 123 14.34 -1.10 -0.14
N LEU A 124 13.50 -1.23 0.91
CA LEU A 124 12.63 -2.38 1.11
C LEU A 124 11.56 -2.49 0.00
N ALA A 125 10.94 -1.38 -0.38
CA ALA A 125 9.94 -1.35 -1.45
C ALA A 125 10.53 -1.78 -2.79
N ASP A 126 11.72 -1.28 -3.15
CA ASP A 126 12.44 -1.62 -4.37
C ASP A 126 12.83 -3.10 -4.37
N LYS A 127 13.30 -3.63 -3.24
CA LYS A 127 13.59 -5.06 -3.08
C LYS A 127 12.35 -5.90 -3.38
N ILE A 128 11.21 -5.56 -2.79
CA ILE A 128 9.93 -6.26 -3.02
C ILE A 128 9.53 -6.14 -4.50
N TRP A 129 9.65 -4.93 -5.07
CA TRP A 129 9.28 -4.68 -6.47
C TRP A 129 10.09 -5.51 -7.46
N GLN A 130 11.40 -5.65 -7.23
CA GLN A 130 12.28 -6.46 -8.08
C GLN A 130 11.91 -7.95 -8.12
N HIS A 131 11.14 -8.44 -7.16
CA HIS A 131 10.70 -9.83 -7.10
C HIS A 131 9.22 -10.01 -7.48
N LEU A 132 8.50 -8.94 -7.78
CA LEU A 132 7.12 -9.07 -8.24
C LEU A 132 7.05 -9.89 -9.54
N PRO A 133 6.01 -10.72 -9.72
CA PRO A 133 5.79 -11.45 -10.97
C PRO A 133 5.78 -10.50 -12.17
N GLU A 134 6.58 -10.81 -13.20
CA GLU A 134 6.72 -9.94 -14.38
C GLU A 134 5.36 -9.69 -15.08
N THR A 135 4.48 -10.70 -15.10
CA THR A 135 3.10 -10.59 -15.61
C THR A 135 2.26 -9.58 -14.84
N LEU A 136 2.44 -9.48 -13.52
CA LEU A 136 1.76 -8.50 -12.69
C LEU A 136 2.29 -7.08 -12.97
N VAL A 137 3.61 -6.92 -13.05
CA VAL A 137 4.25 -5.62 -13.35
C VAL A 137 3.79 -5.11 -14.72
N ARG A 138 3.83 -5.95 -15.76
CA ARG A 138 3.34 -5.57 -17.11
C ARG A 138 1.86 -5.21 -17.11
N SER A 139 1.03 -5.91 -16.33
CA SER A 139 -0.41 -5.59 -16.24
C SER A 139 -0.64 -4.23 -15.60
N TYR A 140 0.11 -3.91 -14.56
CA TYR A 140 0.12 -2.59 -13.93
C TYR A 140 0.58 -1.48 -14.89
N GLU A 141 1.68 -1.69 -15.62
CA GLU A 141 2.21 -0.71 -16.59
C GLU A 141 1.25 -0.43 -17.76
N ASN A 142 0.35 -1.36 -18.07
CA ASN A 142 -0.68 -1.19 -19.10
C ASN A 142 -1.92 -0.40 -18.62
N ILE A 143 -2.01 -0.04 -17.34
CA ILE A 143 -3.10 0.82 -16.86
C ILE A 143 -2.92 2.21 -17.46
N SER A 144 -3.93 2.68 -18.20
CA SER A 144 -3.88 4.01 -18.82
C SER A 144 -3.69 5.10 -17.77
N GLU A 145 -2.87 6.11 -18.09
CA GLU A 145 -2.70 7.28 -17.24
C GLU A 145 -4.06 7.90 -16.86
N GLY A 146 -4.20 8.28 -15.59
CA GLY A 146 -5.45 8.82 -15.07
C GLY A 146 -6.54 7.78 -14.81
N LYS A 147 -6.34 6.48 -15.04
CA LYS A 147 -7.27 5.44 -14.58
C LYS A 147 -6.85 4.85 -13.23
N LYS A 148 -7.81 4.56 -12.35
CA LYS A 148 -7.58 3.85 -11.07
C LYS A 148 -8.83 3.11 -10.60
N GLY A 149 -8.78 1.78 -10.47
CA GLY A 149 -9.86 0.97 -9.90
C GLY A 149 -11.21 1.21 -10.60
N ASN A 150 -11.25 0.99 -11.92
CA ASN A 150 -12.40 1.22 -12.80
C ASN A 150 -12.92 2.68 -12.85
N ARG A 151 -12.12 3.67 -12.44
CA ARG A 151 -12.48 5.09 -12.44
C ARG A 151 -11.48 5.92 -13.24
N ILE A 152 -11.91 7.08 -13.74
CA ILE A 152 -11.05 8.10 -14.34
C ILE A 152 -10.81 9.19 -13.29
N LEU A 153 -9.54 9.40 -12.95
CA LEU A 153 -9.06 10.48 -12.11
C LEU A 153 -8.85 11.72 -12.99
N MET A 154 -9.57 12.79 -12.65
CA MET A 154 -9.44 14.08 -13.31
C MET A 154 -9.57 15.18 -12.27
N LYS A 155 -8.92 16.32 -12.50
CA LYS A 155 -9.27 17.54 -11.77
C LYS A 155 -10.72 17.86 -12.09
N ARG A 156 -11.54 18.02 -11.05
CA ARG A 156 -12.93 18.47 -11.21
C ARG A 156 -12.91 19.85 -11.89
N PRO A 157 -13.63 20.05 -13.01
CA PRO A 157 -13.82 21.36 -13.60
C PRO A 157 -14.50 22.32 -12.59
N SER A 158 -14.04 23.57 -12.53
CA SER A 158 -14.53 24.56 -11.55
C SER A 158 -15.98 24.99 -11.77
N ASP A 159 -16.50 24.75 -12.98
CA ASP A 159 -17.83 25.10 -13.45
C ASP A 159 -18.90 24.03 -13.16
N ILE A 160 -18.52 22.84 -12.65
CA ILE A 160 -19.46 21.76 -12.31
C ILE A 160 -19.75 21.80 -10.79
N PRO A 161 -20.95 22.25 -10.36
CA PRO A 161 -21.33 22.29 -8.95
C PRO A 161 -21.25 20.91 -8.30
N ARG A 162 -20.96 20.87 -7.00
CA ARG A 162 -20.93 19.62 -6.22
C ARG A 162 -22.34 19.22 -5.81
N ASP A 163 -22.87 18.20 -6.45
CA ASP A 163 -24.14 17.59 -6.07
C ASP A 163 -23.85 16.37 -5.18
N LEU A 164 -23.81 16.61 -3.86
CA LEU A 164 -23.55 15.56 -2.88
C LEU A 164 -24.69 14.53 -2.81
N GLU A 165 -25.92 14.91 -3.13
CA GLU A 165 -27.05 13.98 -3.13
C GLU A 165 -26.94 12.96 -4.27
N LEU A 166 -26.60 13.42 -5.49
CA LEU A 166 -26.33 12.53 -6.63
C LEU A 166 -25.08 11.68 -6.42
N GLU A 167 -24.02 12.25 -5.82
CA GLU A 167 -22.73 11.57 -5.66
C GLU A 167 -22.73 10.55 -4.51
N THR A 168 -23.49 10.79 -3.43
CA THR A 168 -23.46 9.94 -2.22
C THR A 168 -24.74 9.15 -1.98
N GLY A 169 -25.86 9.54 -2.61
CA GLY A 169 -27.18 8.99 -2.31
C GLY A 169 -27.71 9.38 -0.92
N ILE A 170 -27.00 10.23 -0.18
CA ILE A 170 -27.42 10.76 1.11
C ILE A 170 -28.25 12.02 0.83
N LYS A 171 -29.54 11.97 1.15
CA LYS A 171 -30.41 13.16 1.19
C LYS A 171 -30.22 13.86 2.53
N GLU A 172 -30.07 15.17 2.53
CA GLU A 172 -30.14 15.98 3.77
C GLU A 172 -31.56 16.02 4.34
#